data_AF-A0A380N1N3-F1
#
_entry.id   AF-A0A380N1N3-F1
#
_cell.length_a   1.000
_cell.length_b   1.000
_cell.length_c   1.000
_cell.angle_alpha   90.00
_cell.angle_beta   90.00
_cell.angle_gamma   90.00
#
_symmetry.space_group_name_H-M   'P 1'
#
loop_
_entity.id
_entity.type
_entity.pdbx_description
1 polymer ?
#
loop_
_entity_poly.entity_id
_entity_poly.type
_entity_poly.pdbx_seq_one_letter_code
_entity_poly.pdbx_strand_id
1 'polypeptide(L)'
;MYCTPLDLIAHANRARLVGQLAGSDFAALPDAQAVLDYFATGQAAVGFEEALQALQGRVAQAIALAGGDIKGYLALVPDIELPPETLHAACMDMALYRLFEHLSEESVIKQLNDARHSFFDRLITGKAAVNREGGGSAQTAAPDSVFTAETLEAW
;
A
#
# COMPACT_ATOMS: atom_id res chain seq x y z
N MET A 1 10.97 1.94 9.40
CA MET A 1 10.31 1.12 8.37
C MET A 1 8.84 1.47 8.47
N TYR A 2 8.16 1.83 7.37
CA TYR A 2 6.83 2.46 7.44
C TYR A 2 5.67 1.46 7.37
N CYS A 3 5.90 0.27 6.81
CA CYS A 3 4.94 -0.82 6.75
C CYS A 3 5.65 -2.17 6.96
N THR A 4 4.90 -3.20 7.39
CA THR A 4 5.46 -4.56 7.60
C THR A 4 5.05 -5.53 6.50
N PRO A 5 5.80 -6.64 6.31
CA PRO A 5 5.40 -7.70 5.38
C PRO A 5 4.00 -8.25 5.62
N LEU A 6 3.62 -8.44 6.90
CA LEU A 6 2.29 -8.92 7.27
C LEU A 6 1.21 -7.91 6.90
N ASP A 7 1.43 -6.62 7.14
CA ASP A 7 0.46 -5.58 6.75
C ASP A 7 0.22 -5.63 5.24
N LEU A 8 1.30 -5.67 4.45
CA LEU A 8 1.24 -5.65 2.99
C LEU A 8 0.48 -6.85 2.43
N ILE A 9 0.77 -8.05 2.94
CA ILE A 9 0.06 -9.26 2.52
C ILE A 9 -1.38 -9.29 3.01
N ALA A 10 -1.67 -8.81 4.23
CA ALA A 10 -3.04 -8.66 4.72
C ALA A 10 -3.85 -7.71 3.85
N HIS A 11 -3.26 -6.60 3.42
CA HIS A 11 -3.90 -5.65 2.52
C HIS A 11 -4.11 -6.23 1.12
N ALA A 12 -3.09 -6.89 0.56
CA ALA A 12 -3.22 -7.60 -0.72
C ALA A 12 -4.29 -8.68 -0.68
N ASN A 13 -4.42 -9.41 0.44
CA ASN A 13 -5.45 -10.43 0.60
C ASN A 13 -6.86 -9.82 0.69
N ARG A 14 -7.05 -8.74 1.46
CA ARG A 14 -8.33 -8.01 1.52
C ARG A 14 -8.77 -7.51 0.14
N ALA A 15 -7.82 -7.06 -0.68
CA ALA A 15 -8.05 -6.65 -2.05
C ALA A 15 -8.17 -7.82 -3.05
N ARG A 16 -8.11 -9.08 -2.59
CA ARG A 16 -8.12 -10.32 -3.40
C ARG A 16 -7.00 -10.40 -4.44
N LEU A 17 -5.88 -9.74 -4.17
CA LEU A 17 -4.73 -9.64 -5.07
C LEU A 17 -3.72 -10.79 -4.88
N VAL A 18 -3.81 -11.53 -3.77
CA VAL A 18 -2.91 -12.69 -3.53
C VAL A 18 -3.07 -13.76 -4.62
N GLY A 19 -4.30 -13.99 -5.11
CA GLY A 19 -4.53 -14.89 -6.24
C GLY A 19 -3.94 -14.36 -7.56
N GLN A 20 -3.80 -13.03 -7.71
CA GLN A 20 -3.14 -12.44 -8.87
C GLN A 20 -1.62 -12.60 -8.79
N LEU A 21 -1.03 -12.47 -7.59
CA LEU A 21 0.39 -12.80 -7.37
C LEU A 21 0.68 -14.24 -7.79
N ALA A 22 -0.17 -15.20 -7.41
CA ALA A 22 0.00 -16.61 -7.80
C ALA A 22 -0.01 -16.85 -9.33
N GLY A 23 -0.59 -15.94 -10.11
CA GLY A 23 -0.64 -15.99 -11.58
C GLY A 23 0.42 -15.14 -12.28
N SER A 24 1.13 -14.26 -11.58
CA SER A 24 2.10 -13.31 -12.12
C SER A 24 3.50 -13.54 -11.55
N ASP A 25 4.18 -14.58 -12.03
CA ASP A 25 5.61 -14.89 -11.77
C ASP A 25 5.94 -15.62 -10.46
N PHE A 26 4.96 -15.88 -9.58
CA PHE A 26 5.18 -16.79 -8.46
C PHE A 26 4.98 -18.24 -8.89
N ALA A 27 5.81 -19.16 -8.35
CA ALA A 27 5.42 -20.57 -8.30
C ALA A 27 4.04 -20.64 -7.62
N ALA A 28 3.23 -21.64 -7.99
CA ALA A 28 1.88 -21.81 -7.47
C ALA A 28 1.88 -21.54 -5.96
N LEU A 29 1.15 -20.51 -5.53
CA LEU A 29 1.02 -20.16 -4.12
C LEU A 29 -0.09 -21.01 -3.49
N PRO A 30 -0.03 -21.26 -2.18
CA PRO A 30 -1.15 -21.87 -1.48
C PRO A 30 -2.32 -20.85 -1.41
N ASP A 31 -3.44 -21.27 -0.83
CA ASP A 31 -4.56 -20.36 -0.65
C ASP A 31 -4.17 -19.11 0.18
N ALA A 32 -4.96 -18.06 0.03
CA ALA A 32 -4.60 -16.77 0.59
C ALA A 32 -4.55 -16.76 2.14
N GLN A 33 -5.25 -17.68 2.81
CA GLN A 33 -5.17 -17.82 4.27
C GLN A 33 -3.86 -18.48 4.67
N ALA A 34 -3.45 -19.54 3.98
CA ALA A 34 -2.15 -20.18 4.20
C ALA A 34 -0.97 -19.21 3.95
N VAL A 35 -1.10 -18.32 2.95
CA VAL A 35 -0.13 -17.23 2.75
C VAL A 35 -0.12 -16.30 3.97
N LEU A 36 -1.27 -15.85 4.48
CA LEU A 36 -1.31 -15.01 5.68
C LEU A 36 -0.71 -15.68 6.90
N ASP A 37 -1.03 -16.94 7.14
CA ASP A 37 -0.56 -17.71 8.28
C ASP A 37 0.96 -17.85 8.23
N TYR A 38 1.55 -18.04 7.04
CA TYR A 38 3.00 -18.02 6.86
C TYR A 38 3.62 -16.68 7.24
N PHE A 39 3.05 -15.55 6.82
CA PHE A 39 3.56 -14.23 7.19
C PHE A 39 3.36 -13.88 8.68
N ALA A 40 2.36 -14.48 9.33
CA ALA A 40 2.09 -14.28 10.76
C ALA A 40 2.94 -15.18 11.67
N THR A 41 3.18 -16.43 11.26
CA THR A 41 3.75 -17.47 12.14
C THR A 41 5.09 -18.03 11.66
N GLY A 42 5.46 -17.78 10.40
CA GLY A 42 6.60 -18.39 9.72
C GLY A 42 6.39 -19.84 9.31
N GLN A 43 5.20 -20.42 9.53
CA GLN A 43 4.91 -21.81 9.17
C GLN A 43 4.45 -21.90 7.72
N ALA A 44 5.26 -22.54 6.87
CA ALA A 44 4.93 -22.75 5.47
C ALA A 44 3.95 -23.92 5.30
N ALA A 45 3.01 -23.78 4.37
CA ALA A 45 2.21 -24.91 3.91
C ALA A 45 3.12 -25.95 3.23
N VAL A 46 2.86 -27.23 3.49
CA VAL A 46 3.66 -28.34 2.96
C VAL A 46 3.70 -28.29 1.42
N GLY A 47 4.91 -28.29 0.85
CA GLY A 47 5.12 -28.24 -0.60
C GLY A 47 5.14 -26.83 -1.19
N PHE A 48 5.00 -25.78 -0.37
CA PHE A 48 5.04 -24.38 -0.78
C PHE A 48 6.19 -23.59 -0.12
N GLU A 49 7.13 -24.26 0.54
CA GLU A 49 8.20 -23.65 1.33
C GLU A 49 9.04 -22.66 0.50
N GLU A 50 9.49 -23.10 -0.68
CA GLU A 50 10.30 -22.27 -1.59
C GLU A 50 9.49 -21.09 -2.15
N ALA A 51 8.23 -21.34 -2.55
CA ALA A 51 7.36 -20.31 -3.11
C ALA A 51 7.05 -19.20 -2.09
N LEU A 52 6.73 -19.59 -0.85
CA LEU A 52 6.47 -18.68 0.25
C LEU A 52 7.72 -17.92 0.69
N GLN A 53 8.89 -18.57 0.71
CA GLN A 53 10.17 -17.91 0.99
C GLN A 53 10.53 -16.89 -0.09
N ALA A 54 10.34 -17.23 -1.37
CA ALA A 54 10.55 -16.29 -2.48
C ALA A 54 9.59 -15.09 -2.39
N LEU A 55 8.32 -15.33 -2.05
CA LEU A 55 7.34 -14.28 -1.77
C LEU A 55 7.77 -13.39 -0.61
N GLN A 56 8.24 -13.95 0.50
CA GLN A 56 8.76 -13.16 1.61
C GLN A 56 9.92 -12.26 1.20
N GLY A 57 10.86 -12.79 0.42
CA GLY A 57 12.00 -12.02 -0.11
C GLY A 57 11.56 -10.85 -0.99
N ARG A 58 10.63 -11.07 -1.93
CA ARG A 58 10.09 -10.02 -2.79
C ARG A 58 9.30 -8.97 -2.01
N VAL A 59 8.48 -9.39 -1.05
CA VAL A 59 7.75 -8.48 -0.14
C VAL A 59 8.71 -7.59 0.64
N ALA A 60 9.75 -8.18 1.24
CA ALA A 60 10.76 -7.41 1.98
C ALA A 60 11.48 -6.40 1.07
N GLN A 61 11.83 -6.80 -0.15
CA GLN A 61 12.46 -5.93 -1.14
C GLN A 61 11.53 -4.79 -1.57
N ALA A 62 10.26 -5.07 -1.86
CA ALA A 62 9.27 -4.06 -2.25
C ALA A 62 9.08 -3.00 -1.15
N ILE A 63 8.98 -3.44 0.11
CA ILE A 63 8.88 -2.54 1.27
C ILE A 63 10.16 -1.71 1.44
N ALA A 64 11.33 -2.31 1.26
CA ALA A 64 12.60 -1.59 1.38
C ALA A 64 12.74 -0.48 0.32
N LEU A 65 12.33 -0.77 -0.92
CA LEU A 65 12.34 0.20 -2.01
C LEU A 65 11.32 1.33 -1.79
N ALA A 66 10.08 0.99 -1.45
CA ALA A 66 9.06 2.00 -1.12
C ALA A 66 9.48 2.88 0.06
N GLY A 67 10.06 2.28 1.10
CA GLY A 67 10.60 3.03 2.23
C GLY A 67 11.80 3.92 1.85
N GLY A 68 12.60 3.50 0.87
CA GLY A 68 13.67 4.31 0.29
C GLY A 68 13.13 5.55 -0.43
N ASP A 69 12.10 5.38 -1.27
CA ASP A 69 11.47 6.49 -1.99
C ASP A 69 10.88 7.51 -1.02
N ILE A 70 10.12 7.06 -0.01
CA ILE A 70 9.51 7.93 1.00
C ILE A 70 10.59 8.72 1.75
N LYS A 71 11.70 8.08 2.14
CA LYS A 71 12.83 8.78 2.76
C LYS A 71 13.45 9.82 1.83
N GLY A 72 13.58 9.50 0.55
CA GLY A 72 14.05 10.42 -0.47
C GLY A 72 13.17 11.66 -0.57
N TYR A 73 11.85 11.48 -0.56
CA TYR A 73 10.89 12.58 -0.55
C TYR A 73 10.99 13.42 0.73
N LEU A 74 11.01 12.79 1.92
CA LEU A 74 11.10 13.50 3.19
C LEU A 74 12.41 14.29 3.34
N ALA A 75 13.52 13.81 2.77
CA ALA A 75 14.78 14.53 2.77
C ALA A 75 14.73 15.87 1.99
N LEU A 76 13.77 16.02 1.08
CA LEU A 76 13.54 17.25 0.32
C LEU A 76 12.60 18.24 1.02
N VAL A 77 11.92 17.82 2.10
CA VAL A 77 11.01 18.65 2.91
C VAL A 77 11.30 18.47 4.42
N PRO A 78 12.51 18.84 4.89
CA PRO A 78 12.98 18.47 6.23
C PRO A 78 12.15 19.06 7.38
N ASP A 79 11.39 20.13 7.13
CA ASP A 79 10.56 20.80 8.14
C ASP A 79 9.13 20.23 8.22
N ILE A 80 8.79 19.24 7.39
CA ILE A 80 7.47 18.61 7.36
C ILE A 80 7.54 17.26 8.06
N GLU A 81 6.82 17.15 9.18
CA GLU A 81 6.55 15.87 9.83
C GLU A 81 5.18 15.36 9.36
N LEU A 82 5.17 14.21 8.68
CA LEU A 82 3.94 13.55 8.26
C LEU A 82 3.46 12.57 9.34
N PRO A 83 2.13 12.44 9.53
CA PRO A 83 1.58 11.46 10.45
C PRO A 83 2.07 10.04 10.12
N PRO A 84 2.40 9.20 11.12
CA PRO A 84 2.85 7.82 10.91
C PRO A 84 1.91 7.01 10.02
N GLU A 85 0.60 7.23 10.13
CA GLU A 85 -0.45 6.55 9.37
C GLU A 85 -0.42 6.92 7.89
N THR A 86 -0.05 8.17 7.59
CA THR A 86 0.14 8.65 6.20
C THR A 86 1.34 7.97 5.56
N LEU A 87 2.44 7.88 6.31
CA LEU A 87 3.65 7.19 5.86
C LEU A 87 3.42 5.69 5.70
N HIS A 88 2.63 5.09 6.60
CA HIS A 88 2.22 3.70 6.51
C HIS A 88 1.41 3.44 5.24
N ALA A 89 0.34 4.20 5.00
CA ALA A 89 -0.48 4.07 3.80
C ALA A 89 0.33 4.29 2.51
N ALA A 90 1.22 5.28 2.48
CA ALA A 90 2.10 5.51 1.35
C ALA A 90 3.03 4.31 1.08
N CYS A 91 3.63 3.76 2.14
CA CYS A 91 4.48 2.57 2.04
C CYS A 91 3.72 1.37 1.48
N MET A 92 2.50 1.17 1.95
CA MET A 92 1.61 0.09 1.52
C MET A 92 1.28 0.18 0.03
N ASP A 93 0.79 1.34 -0.42
CA ASP A 93 0.39 1.57 -1.82
C ASP A 93 1.58 1.41 -2.79
N MET A 94 2.73 2.00 -2.44
CA MET A 94 3.95 1.94 -3.26
C MET A 94 4.59 0.56 -3.26
N ALA A 95 4.63 -0.12 -2.11
CA ALA A 95 5.16 -1.49 -2.04
C ALA A 95 4.26 -2.48 -2.77
N LEU A 96 2.94 -2.28 -2.72
CA LEU A 96 1.98 -3.10 -3.46
C LEU A 96 2.23 -2.98 -4.97
N TYR A 97 2.40 -1.77 -5.50
CA TYR A 97 2.76 -1.58 -6.91
C TYR A 97 4.05 -2.32 -7.28
N ARG A 98 5.08 -2.25 -6.43
CA ARG A 98 6.36 -2.91 -6.65
C ARG A 98 6.31 -4.44 -6.59
N LEU A 99 5.27 -5.00 -5.97
CA LEU A 99 5.07 -6.46 -5.93
C LEU A 99 4.56 -7.02 -7.27
N PHE A 100 3.96 -6.18 -8.12
CA PHE A 100 3.45 -6.59 -9.43
C PHE A 100 4.37 -6.06 -10.54
N GLU A 101 4.91 -6.95 -11.36
CA GLU A 101 5.73 -6.55 -12.51
C GLU A 101 4.88 -6.03 -13.68
N HIS A 102 3.65 -6.54 -13.80
CA HIS A 102 2.74 -6.23 -14.89
C HIS A 102 1.39 -5.79 -14.35
N LEU A 103 1.13 -4.49 -14.45
CA LEU A 103 -0.17 -3.90 -14.15
C LEU A 103 -0.69 -3.20 -15.40
N SER A 104 -1.99 -3.33 -15.68
CA SER A 104 -2.63 -2.52 -16.73
C SER A 104 -2.62 -1.04 -16.34
N GLU A 105 -2.75 -0.16 -17.33
CA GLU A 105 -2.91 1.29 -17.09
C GLU A 105 -4.16 1.61 -16.25
N GLU A 106 -5.20 0.77 -16.36
CA GLU A 106 -6.44 0.88 -15.58
C GLU A 106 -6.32 0.28 -14.17
N SER A 107 -5.15 -0.24 -13.79
CA SER A 107 -4.92 -0.82 -12.47
C SER A 107 -5.08 0.21 -11.36
N VAL A 108 -6.00 -0.07 -10.43
CA VAL A 108 -6.17 0.72 -9.20
C VAL A 108 -4.85 0.79 -8.42
N ILE A 109 -4.05 -0.28 -8.40
CA ILE A 109 -2.76 -0.32 -7.70
C ILE A 109 -1.79 0.70 -8.32
N LYS A 110 -1.76 0.79 -9.66
CA LYS A 110 -0.95 1.78 -10.37
C LYS A 110 -1.41 3.20 -10.07
N GLN A 111 -2.73 3.44 -10.12
CA GLN A 111 -3.31 4.74 -9.79
C GLN A 111 -3.02 5.18 -8.35
N LEU A 112 -3.06 4.26 -7.38
CA LEU A 112 -2.70 4.54 -5.99
C LEU A 112 -1.22 4.91 -5.85
N ASN A 113 -0.32 4.17 -6.50
CA ASN A 113 1.10 4.50 -6.52
C ASN A 113 1.36 5.88 -7.13
N ASP A 114 0.75 6.18 -8.28
CA ASP A 114 0.90 7.46 -8.97
C ASP A 114 0.34 8.62 -8.12
N ALA A 115 -0.77 8.39 -7.41
CA ALA A 115 -1.32 9.35 -6.45
C ALA A 115 -0.36 9.63 -5.27
N ARG A 116 0.39 8.62 -4.79
CA ARG A 116 1.40 8.82 -3.74
C ARG A 116 2.59 9.63 -4.22
N HIS A 117 3.12 9.33 -5.41
CA HIS A 117 4.16 10.16 -6.01
C HIS A 117 3.68 11.60 -6.20
N SER A 118 2.47 11.79 -6.74
CA SER A 118 1.91 13.13 -6.91
C SER A 118 1.70 13.86 -5.58
N PHE A 119 1.33 13.16 -4.50
CA PHE A 119 1.21 13.76 -3.17
C PHE A 119 2.55 14.29 -2.67
N PHE A 120 3.62 13.50 -2.73
CA PHE A 120 4.95 13.94 -2.32
C PHE A 120 5.50 15.07 -3.20
N ASP A 121 5.28 15.02 -4.51
CA ASP A 121 5.67 16.10 -5.42
C ASP A 121 4.94 17.41 -5.11
N ARG A 122 3.65 17.35 -4.74
CA ARG A 122 2.88 18.52 -4.32
C ARG A 122 3.38 19.09 -2.98
N LEU A 123 3.83 18.23 -2.07
CA LEU A 123 4.46 18.67 -0.82
C LEU A 123 5.76 19.42 -1.11
N ILE A 124 6.64 18.84 -1.94
CA ILE A 124 7.94 19.44 -2.31
C ILE A 124 7.76 20.76 -3.05
N THR A 125 6.82 20.83 -3.99
CA THR A 125 6.58 22.05 -4.78
C THR A 125 5.76 23.11 -4.04
N GLY A 126 5.37 22.86 -2.78
CA GLY A 126 4.50 23.75 -2.00
C GLY A 126 3.05 23.85 -2.52
N LYS A 127 2.72 23.18 -3.63
CA LYS A 127 1.37 23.19 -4.24
C LYS A 127 0.32 22.52 -3.35
N ALA A 128 0.74 21.67 -2.40
CA ALA A 128 -0.15 21.15 -1.36
C ALA A 128 -0.76 22.27 -0.50
N ALA A 129 -0.04 23.37 -0.27
CA ALA A 129 -0.52 24.52 0.49
C ALA A 129 -1.27 25.56 -0.37
N VAL A 130 -0.95 25.67 -1.67
CA VAL A 130 -1.57 26.64 -2.59
C VAL A 130 -3.05 26.34 -2.87
N ASN A 131 -3.48 25.07 -2.77
CA ASN A 131 -4.89 24.70 -2.87
C ASN A 131 -5.75 25.07 -1.66
N ARG A 132 -5.23 25.85 -0.70
CA ARG A 132 -5.96 26.25 0.52
C ARG A 132 -6.85 27.48 0.33
N GLU A 133 -6.71 28.24 -0.75
CA GLU A 133 -7.58 29.42 -1.03
C GLU A 133 -8.85 29.11 -1.85
N GLY A 134 -9.07 27.85 -2.22
CA GLY A 134 -10.35 27.41 -2.77
C GLY A 134 -10.51 25.94 -2.45
N GLY A 135 -11.37 25.63 -1.48
CA GLY A 135 -11.58 24.29 -0.92
C GLY A 135 -11.56 23.20 -1.98
N GLY A 136 -10.40 22.58 -2.17
CA GLY A 136 -10.23 21.43 -3.03
C GLY A 136 -10.86 20.25 -2.32
N SER A 137 -11.97 19.76 -2.85
CA SER A 137 -12.55 18.48 -2.47
C SER A 137 -11.45 17.45 -2.37
N ALA A 138 -11.20 16.93 -1.17
CA ALA A 138 -10.64 15.59 -1.07
C ALA A 138 -11.50 14.73 -2.00
N GLN A 139 -10.91 13.99 -2.92
CA GLN A 139 -11.65 13.02 -3.72
C GLN A 139 -12.05 11.85 -2.80
N THR A 140 -12.90 12.12 -1.82
CA THR A 140 -13.85 11.18 -1.27
C THR A 140 -15.08 11.26 -2.17
N ALA A 141 -14.95 10.84 -3.43
CA ALA A 141 -16.12 10.38 -4.18
C ALA A 141 -16.48 8.96 -3.70
N ALA A 142 -16.58 8.77 -2.38
CA ALA A 142 -17.51 7.81 -1.83
C ALA A 142 -18.86 8.54 -1.80
N PRO A 143 -19.98 7.87 -2.14
CA PRO A 143 -21.28 8.55 -2.12
C PRO A 143 -21.50 9.18 -0.74
N ASP A 144 -21.88 10.46 -0.72
CA ASP A 144 -22.09 11.34 0.43
C ASP A 144 -23.20 10.89 1.42
N SER A 145 -23.48 9.60 1.53
CA SER A 145 -24.74 9.11 2.12
C SER A 145 -24.62 8.09 3.25
N VAL A 146 -23.49 7.96 3.98
CA VAL A 146 -23.41 6.87 4.99
C VAL A 146 -23.04 7.26 6.42
N PHE A 147 -22.57 8.48 6.71
CA PHE A 147 -22.32 8.84 8.12
C PHE A 147 -22.73 10.28 8.42
N THR A 148 -23.99 10.47 8.81
CA THR A 148 -24.43 11.70 9.47
C THR A 148 -24.14 11.61 10.97
N ALA A 149 -24.00 12.75 11.65
CA ALA A 149 -23.71 12.80 13.09
C ALA A 149 -24.73 12.01 13.93
N GLU A 150 -25.96 11.85 13.45
CA GLU A 150 -27.00 11.01 14.08
C GLU A 150 -26.67 9.50 14.07
N THR A 151 -25.83 9.03 13.14
CA THR A 151 -25.45 7.59 13.08
C THR A 151 -24.39 7.23 14.12
N LEU A 152 -23.66 8.21 14.65
CA LEU A 152 -22.57 8.03 15.62
C LEU A 152 -23.03 8.05 17.09
N GLU A 153 -24.22 8.58 17.39
CA GLU A 153 -24.77 8.59 18.77
C GLU A 153 -25.57 7.33 19.11
N ALA A 154 -25.76 6.40 18.16
CA ALA A 154 -26.59 5.20 18.34
C ALA A 154 -25.78 3.91 18.65
N TRP A 155 -24.52 4.02 19.06
CA TRP A 155 -23.67 2.88 19.47
C TRP A 155 -23.25 2.99 20.93
#